data_AF-A0A9D6PHY2-F1
#
_entry.id   AF-A0A9D6PHY2-F1
#
_cell.length_a   1.000
_cell.length_b   1.000
_cell.length_c   1.000
_cell.angle_alpha   90.00
_cell.angle_beta   90.00
_cell.angle_gamma   90.00
#
_symmetry.space_group_name_H-M   'P 1'
#
loop_
_entity.id
_entity.type
_entity.pdbx_description
1 polymer ?
#
loop_
_entity_poly.entity_id
_entity_poly.type
_entity_poly.pdbx_seq_one_letter_code
_entity_poly.pdbx_strand_id
1 'polypeptide(L)'
;MEGTNNFGAKKDDQWGSVIALVDLKTKEPVIGIVAHPTKRLFYVGVKGSGAYTLQYDEGGNLVSVQPMDKTPEKDIFTYNASPHFEQPLVEQVDRFFGLANVQQDAPNASELDKSREIAHIPNGAGKESVFEDPESGALEAIRYKGTIYFKTSNEMAAVFAILNELGGKVTDAKGEPWHLGINTLIAARTQGDHTYLQGVYNKTTS
;
A
#
# COMPACT_ATOMS: atom_id res chain seq x y z
N MET A 1 -8.78 -3.07 11.30
CA MET A 1 -8.64 -4.32 10.51
C MET A 1 -8.62 -3.85 9.09
N GLU A 2 -7.52 -4.12 8.38
CA GLU A 2 -7.39 -3.77 6.97
C GLU A 2 -8.02 -4.88 6.12
N GLY A 3 -8.65 -4.52 5.00
CA GLY A 3 -9.32 -5.50 4.14
C GLY A 3 -10.58 -6.12 4.72
N THR A 4 -11.45 -5.30 5.32
CA THR A 4 -12.71 -5.78 5.92
C THR A 4 -13.61 -6.50 4.89
N ASN A 5 -13.71 -5.96 3.67
CA ASN A 5 -14.45 -6.60 2.57
C ASN A 5 -13.81 -7.96 2.20
N ASN A 6 -12.47 -8.00 2.12
CA ASN A 6 -11.71 -9.21 1.81
C ASN A 6 -11.93 -10.31 2.86
N PHE A 7 -11.87 -9.94 4.15
CA PHE A 7 -12.16 -10.84 5.26
C PHE A 7 -13.59 -11.39 5.19
N GLY A 8 -14.58 -10.53 4.91
CA GLY A 8 -15.99 -10.91 4.78
C GLY A 8 -16.25 -11.85 3.60
N ALA A 9 -15.61 -11.61 2.46
CA ALA A 9 -15.77 -12.39 1.24
C ALA A 9 -15.09 -13.76 1.29
N LYS A 10 -14.07 -13.94 2.15
CA LYS A 10 -13.30 -15.20 2.31
C LYS A 10 -12.69 -15.73 1.02
N LYS A 11 -12.35 -14.84 0.08
CA LYS A 11 -11.83 -15.20 -1.24
C LYS A 11 -10.30 -15.26 -1.31
N ASP A 12 -9.60 -14.53 -0.44
CA ASP A 12 -8.16 -14.38 -0.52
C ASP A 12 -7.52 -14.01 0.82
N ASP A 13 -6.23 -13.67 0.75
CA ASP A 13 -5.34 -13.39 1.86
C ASP A 13 -5.11 -11.88 2.08
N GLN A 14 -5.87 -11.00 1.43
CA GLN A 14 -5.66 -9.55 1.38
C GLN A 14 -6.28 -8.80 2.56
N TRP A 15 -6.07 -9.30 3.77
CA TRP A 15 -6.58 -8.67 4.99
C TRP A 15 -5.65 -8.89 6.17
N GLY A 16 -5.75 -8.00 7.15
CA GLY A 16 -4.85 -8.04 8.29
C GLY A 16 -5.14 -6.98 9.35
N SER A 17 -4.12 -6.71 10.15
CA SER A 17 -4.15 -5.70 11.18
C SER A 17 -2.87 -4.90 11.15
N VAL A 18 -2.96 -3.62 11.51
CA VAL A 18 -1.81 -2.74 11.59
C VAL A 18 -1.73 -2.05 12.92
N ILE A 19 -0.50 -1.88 13.39
CA ILE A 19 -0.16 -1.20 14.63
C ILE A 19 1.06 -0.36 14.36
N ALA A 20 1.06 0.89 14.83
CA ALA A 20 2.22 1.74 14.80
C ALA A 20 2.45 2.37 16.17
N LEU A 21 3.72 2.49 16.55
CA LEU A 21 4.16 3.38 17.63
C LEU A 21 4.71 4.64 17.01
N VAL A 22 4.24 5.80 17.45
CA VAL A 22 4.60 7.11 16.90
C VAL A 22 5.25 7.96 17.98
N ASP A 23 6.37 8.61 17.65
CA ASP A 23 6.92 9.67 18.50
C ASP A 23 6.05 10.92 18.35
N LEU A 24 5.36 11.31 19.41
CA LEU A 24 4.43 12.44 19.38
C LEU A 24 5.10 13.79 19.18
N LYS A 25 6.40 13.93 19.47
CA LYS A 25 7.13 15.20 19.27
C LYS A 25 7.41 15.44 17.79
N THR A 26 7.87 14.41 17.09
CA THR A 26 8.22 14.47 15.66
C THR A 26 7.05 14.09 14.76
N LYS A 27 6.02 13.43 15.31
CA LYS A 27 4.92 12.78 14.59
C LYS A 27 5.39 11.68 13.62
N GLU A 28 6.60 11.16 13.82
CA GLU A 28 7.15 10.10 12.99
C GLU A 28 6.88 8.72 13.61
N PRO A 29 6.39 7.75 12.83
CA PRO A 29 6.33 6.35 13.25
C PRO A 29 7.73 5.79 13.53
N VAL A 30 7.90 5.20 14.72
CA VAL A 30 9.16 4.59 15.17
C VAL A 30 9.11 3.06 15.18
N ILE A 31 7.92 2.48 15.28
CA ILE A 31 7.68 1.05 15.09
C ILE A 31 6.43 0.90 14.22
N GLY A 32 6.49 0.02 13.23
CA GLY A 32 5.34 -0.38 12.42
C GLY A 32 5.21 -1.90 12.42
N ILE A 33 3.99 -2.39 12.58
CA ILE A 33 3.65 -3.81 12.51
C ILE A 33 2.47 -3.95 11.56
N VAL A 34 2.62 -4.80 10.55
CA VAL A 34 1.54 -5.25 9.68
C VAL A 34 1.39 -6.75 9.88
N ALA A 35 0.30 -7.17 10.48
CA ALA A 35 -0.04 -8.55 10.70
C ALA A 35 -0.80 -9.13 9.51
N HIS A 36 -0.35 -10.29 9.03
CA HIS A 36 -0.93 -11.05 7.93
C HIS A 36 -1.35 -12.44 8.45
N PRO A 37 -2.56 -12.55 9.04
CA PRO A 37 -2.96 -13.74 9.80
C PRO A 37 -3.02 -15.03 8.97
N THR A 38 -3.47 -14.92 7.72
CA THR A 38 -3.55 -16.04 6.76
C THR A 38 -2.20 -16.67 6.45
N LYS A 39 -1.10 -15.90 6.52
CA LYS A 39 0.27 -16.38 6.35
C LYS A 39 0.99 -16.67 7.67
N ARG A 40 0.32 -16.43 8.81
CA ARG A 40 0.90 -16.50 10.16
C ARG A 40 2.20 -15.71 10.26
N LEU A 41 2.16 -14.49 9.76
CA LEU A 41 3.34 -13.65 9.60
C LEU A 41 3.05 -12.21 10.04
N PHE A 42 4.05 -11.58 10.67
CA PHE A 42 4.09 -10.13 10.89
C PHE A 42 5.23 -9.53 10.06
N TYR A 43 4.95 -8.43 9.39
CA TYR A 43 5.98 -7.52 8.89
C TYR A 43 6.21 -6.46 9.95
N VAL A 44 7.47 -6.23 10.34
CA VAL A 44 7.83 -5.33 11.44
C VAL A 44 8.94 -4.41 10.97
N GLY A 45 8.79 -3.11 11.20
CA GLY A 45 9.82 -2.10 10.97
C GLY A 45 10.13 -1.38 12.26
N VAL A 46 11.40 -1.22 12.59
CA VAL A 46 11.85 -0.51 13.79
C VAL A 46 12.89 0.52 13.38
N LYS A 47 12.62 1.80 13.66
CA LYS A 47 13.46 2.92 13.24
C LYS A 47 14.93 2.71 13.63
N GLY A 48 15.81 2.69 12.63
CA GLY A 48 17.26 2.50 12.78
C GLY A 48 17.69 1.07 13.09
N SER A 49 16.79 0.09 13.06
CA SER A 49 17.07 -1.32 13.39
C SER A 49 16.72 -2.30 12.27
N GLY A 50 16.14 -1.83 11.16
CA GLY A 50 15.75 -2.65 10.01
C GLY A 50 14.29 -3.09 10.02
N ALA A 51 13.93 -3.81 8.96
CA ALA A 51 12.62 -4.42 8.77
C ALA A 51 12.73 -5.96 8.76
N TYR A 52 11.76 -6.63 9.36
CA TYR A 52 11.78 -8.07 9.64
C TYR A 52 10.44 -8.74 9.37
N THR A 53 10.48 -10.00 8.94
CA THR A 53 9.34 -10.91 8.97
C THR A 53 9.44 -11.79 10.21
N LEU A 54 8.35 -11.86 10.97
CA LEU A 54 8.21 -12.72 12.13
C LEU A 54 7.14 -13.77 11.80
N GLN A 55 7.51 -15.03 11.78
CA GLN A 55 6.57 -16.12 11.49
C GLN A 55 6.18 -16.85 12.77
N TYR A 56 4.92 -17.24 12.89
CA TYR A 56 4.39 -18.00 14.03
C TYR A 56 3.67 -19.28 13.61
N ASP A 57 3.59 -20.23 14.53
CA ASP A 57 2.87 -21.50 14.34
C ASP A 57 1.37 -21.37 14.69
N GLU A 58 0.65 -22.49 14.65
CA GLU A 58 -0.79 -22.55 15.02
C GLU A 58 -1.07 -22.22 16.47
N GLY A 59 -0.10 -22.48 17.36
CA GLY A 59 -0.17 -22.13 18.77
C GLY A 59 0.16 -20.67 19.05
N GLY A 60 0.53 -19.89 18.03
CA GLY A 60 0.98 -18.50 18.19
C GLY A 60 2.42 -18.37 18.69
N ASN A 61 3.20 -19.45 18.68
CA ASN A 61 4.61 -19.39 19.07
C ASN A 61 5.43 -18.84 17.92
N LEU A 62 6.36 -17.93 18.24
CA LEU A 62 7.32 -17.41 17.27
C LEU A 62 8.27 -18.53 16.83
N VAL A 63 8.33 -18.79 15.52
CA VAL A 63 9.18 -19.83 14.94
C VAL A 63 10.34 -19.28 14.13
N SER A 64 10.23 -18.05 13.63
CA SER A 64 11.28 -17.44 12.82
C SER A 64 11.26 -15.91 12.88
N VAL A 65 12.44 -15.30 12.86
CA VAL A 65 12.65 -13.86 12.66
C VAL A 65 13.69 -13.72 11.56
N GLN A 66 13.31 -13.11 10.44
CA GLN A 66 14.21 -12.90 9.31
C GLN A 66 14.17 -11.44 8.88
N PRO A 67 15.29 -10.87 8.39
CA PRO A 67 15.23 -9.59 7.67
C PRO A 67 14.23 -9.68 6.51
N MET A 68 13.45 -8.63 6.30
CA MET A 68 12.56 -8.55 5.14
C MET A 68 13.35 -8.44 3.84
N ASP A 69 12.85 -9.10 2.80
CA ASP A 69 13.35 -8.90 1.44
C ASP A 69 13.04 -7.47 0.96
N LYS A 70 14.02 -6.88 0.28
CA LYS A 70 13.85 -5.60 -0.41
C LYS A 70 12.97 -5.76 -1.64
N THR A 71 13.04 -6.93 -2.27
CA THR A 71 12.20 -7.33 -3.39
C THR A 71 10.74 -7.45 -2.92
N PRO A 72 9.78 -6.83 -3.61
CA PRO A 72 8.37 -6.97 -3.28
C PRO A 72 7.86 -8.39 -3.61
N GLU A 73 6.79 -8.82 -2.95
CA GLU A 73 6.11 -10.09 -3.28
C GLU A 73 5.41 -9.99 -4.64
N LYS A 74 4.96 -8.79 -5.02
CA LYS A 74 4.27 -8.49 -6.27
C LYS A 74 4.94 -7.33 -7.01
N ASP A 75 5.33 -7.56 -8.27
CA ASP A 75 5.91 -6.53 -9.16
C ASP A 75 4.84 -5.78 -9.95
N ILE A 76 3.79 -5.34 -9.25
CA ILE A 76 2.74 -4.45 -9.79
C ILE A 76 2.50 -3.33 -8.77
N PHE A 77 2.05 -2.17 -9.25
CA PHE A 77 1.72 -1.06 -8.37
C PHE A 77 0.32 -1.22 -7.79
N THR A 78 0.04 -0.48 -6.74
CA THR A 78 -1.31 -0.33 -6.20
C THR A 78 -1.73 1.12 -6.16
N TYR A 79 -3.02 1.30 -5.98
CA TYR A 79 -3.62 2.58 -5.66
C TYR A 79 -4.79 2.32 -4.72
N ASN A 80 -5.22 3.35 -4.00
CA ASN A 80 -6.40 3.26 -3.16
C ASN A 80 -7.50 4.19 -3.66
N ALA A 81 -8.66 3.63 -3.99
CA ALA A 81 -9.89 4.34 -4.29
C ALA A 81 -10.92 4.06 -3.20
N SER A 82 -10.93 4.84 -2.12
CA SER A 82 -11.93 4.64 -1.06
C SER A 82 -13.29 5.23 -1.47
N PRO A 83 -14.40 4.53 -1.24
CA PRO A 83 -15.75 5.04 -1.49
C PRO A 83 -16.16 6.21 -0.58
N HIS A 84 -15.32 6.56 0.40
CA HIS A 84 -15.56 7.66 1.36
C HIS A 84 -14.68 8.89 1.07
N PHE A 85 -14.41 9.14 -0.20
CA PHE A 85 -13.65 10.29 -0.66
C PHE A 85 -14.49 11.56 -0.63
N GLU A 86 -13.85 12.66 -0.26
CA GLU A 86 -14.39 13.98 -0.54
C GLU A 86 -14.35 14.21 -2.05
N GLN A 87 -15.27 15.04 -2.57
CA GLN A 87 -15.43 15.27 -4.00
C GLN A 87 -14.11 15.54 -4.77
N PRO A 88 -13.14 16.33 -4.26
CA PRO A 88 -11.88 16.56 -4.97
C PRO A 88 -11.03 15.30 -5.17
N LEU A 89 -11.10 14.35 -4.23
CA LEU A 89 -10.37 13.09 -4.32
C LEU A 89 -11.06 12.10 -5.27
N VAL A 90 -12.40 12.14 -5.34
CA VAL A 90 -13.15 11.38 -6.35
C VAL A 90 -12.73 11.82 -7.76
N GLU A 91 -12.77 13.13 -8.03
CA GLU A 91 -12.36 13.67 -9.33
C GLU A 91 -10.90 13.36 -9.66
N GLN A 92 -10.05 13.27 -8.63
CA GLN A 92 -8.66 12.91 -8.80
C GLN A 92 -8.49 11.44 -9.21
N VAL A 93 -9.26 10.54 -8.61
CA VAL A 93 -9.31 9.12 -9.02
C VAL A 93 -9.89 8.99 -10.43
N ASP A 94 -10.93 9.75 -10.77
CA ASP A 94 -11.47 9.75 -12.14
C ASP A 94 -10.40 10.19 -13.16
N ARG A 95 -9.60 11.21 -12.82
CA ARG A 95 -8.45 11.62 -13.64
C ARG A 95 -7.38 10.54 -13.70
N PHE A 96 -7.11 9.80 -12.62
CA PHE A 96 -6.21 8.65 -12.63
C PHE A 96 -6.69 7.58 -13.62
N PHE A 97 -7.96 7.21 -13.59
CA PHE A 97 -8.54 6.26 -14.53
C PHE A 97 -8.54 6.80 -15.97
N GLY A 98 -8.66 8.11 -16.16
CA GLY A 98 -8.48 8.77 -17.46
C GLY A 98 -7.07 8.63 -18.06
N LEU A 99 -6.05 8.26 -17.27
CA LEU A 99 -4.71 7.94 -17.76
C LEU A 99 -4.55 6.46 -18.17
N ALA A 100 -5.51 5.62 -17.81
CA ALA A 100 -5.39 4.18 -17.87
C ALA A 100 -6.32 3.56 -18.92
N ASN A 101 -5.93 2.38 -19.40
CA ASN A 101 -6.87 1.42 -19.94
C ASN A 101 -7.35 0.53 -18.79
N VAL A 102 -8.60 0.70 -18.35
CA VAL A 102 -9.17 -0.08 -17.24
C VAL A 102 -9.61 -1.45 -17.75
N GLN A 103 -9.13 -2.51 -17.09
CA GLN A 103 -9.47 -3.87 -17.45
C GLN A 103 -10.96 -4.11 -17.21
N GLN A 104 -11.65 -4.66 -18.21
CA GLN A 104 -13.05 -5.06 -18.04
C GLN A 104 -13.17 -6.27 -17.12
N ASP A 105 -14.18 -6.23 -16.26
CA ASP A 105 -14.53 -7.36 -15.41
C ASP A 105 -14.89 -8.60 -16.22
N ALA A 106 -14.57 -9.76 -15.66
CA ALA A 106 -15.10 -11.01 -16.18
C ALA A 106 -16.63 -11.03 -16.08
N PRO A 107 -17.36 -11.66 -17.01
CA PRO A 107 -18.84 -11.70 -16.99
C PRO A 107 -19.44 -12.28 -15.69
N ASN A 108 -18.67 -13.08 -14.96
CA ASN A 108 -19.04 -13.73 -13.70
C ASN A 108 -18.24 -13.20 -12.50
N ALA A 109 -17.61 -12.03 -12.63
CA ALA A 109 -16.91 -11.36 -11.53
C ALA A 109 -17.86 -11.15 -10.34
N SER A 110 -17.38 -11.45 -9.13
CA SER A 110 -18.12 -11.11 -7.92
C SER A 110 -18.05 -9.61 -7.65
N GLU A 111 -18.88 -9.11 -6.73
CA GLU A 111 -18.83 -7.71 -6.30
C GLU A 111 -17.43 -7.29 -5.80
N LEU A 112 -16.71 -8.18 -5.12
CA LEU A 112 -15.33 -7.90 -4.71
C LEU A 112 -14.36 -7.84 -5.89
N ASP A 113 -14.57 -8.64 -6.93
CA ASP A 113 -13.67 -8.63 -8.08
C ASP A 113 -13.89 -7.33 -8.89
N LYS A 114 -15.14 -6.88 -8.99
CA LYS A 114 -15.52 -5.63 -9.67
C LYS A 114 -15.01 -4.38 -8.95
N SER A 115 -14.94 -4.40 -7.62
CA SER A 115 -14.43 -3.26 -6.84
C SER A 115 -12.91 -3.13 -6.92
N ARG A 116 -12.20 -4.19 -7.29
CA ARG A 116 -10.75 -4.22 -7.44
C ARG A 116 -10.32 -3.90 -8.87
N GLU A 117 -10.66 -2.69 -9.30
CA GLU A 117 -10.35 -2.23 -10.65
C GLU A 117 -8.86 -2.33 -10.97
N ILE A 118 -8.54 -2.87 -12.16
CA ILE A 118 -7.16 -3.02 -12.65
C ILE A 118 -6.92 -1.97 -13.74
N ALA A 119 -5.95 -1.09 -13.52
CA ALA A 119 -5.62 0.02 -14.40
C ALA A 119 -4.26 -0.19 -15.07
N HIS A 120 -4.22 -0.07 -16.39
CA HIS A 120 -3.00 -0.16 -17.20
C HIS A 120 -2.56 1.23 -17.66
N ILE A 121 -1.44 1.72 -17.14
CA ILE A 121 -0.91 3.05 -17.47
C ILE A 121 0.34 2.92 -18.34
N PRO A 122 0.38 3.51 -19.56
CA PRO A 122 1.58 3.53 -20.39
C PRO A 122 2.77 4.18 -19.66
N ASN A 123 3.93 3.51 -19.62
CA ASN A 123 5.15 4.00 -18.96
C ASN A 123 6.32 4.26 -19.93
N GLY A 124 6.04 4.25 -21.24
CA GLY A 124 7.02 4.51 -22.30
C GLY A 124 7.52 3.24 -22.99
N ALA A 125 8.18 3.38 -24.14
CA ALA A 125 8.75 2.28 -24.92
C ALA A 125 7.78 1.10 -25.23
N GLY A 126 6.48 1.39 -25.34
CA GLY A 126 5.45 0.39 -25.59
C GLY A 126 5.14 -0.53 -24.39
N LYS A 127 5.56 -0.15 -23.18
CA LYS A 127 5.28 -0.88 -21.93
C LYS A 127 4.18 -0.19 -21.13
N GLU A 128 3.52 -0.98 -20.29
CA GLU A 128 2.50 -0.55 -19.36
C GLU A 128 2.93 -0.88 -17.94
N SER A 129 2.49 -0.05 -16.99
CA SER A 129 2.49 -0.38 -15.57
C SER A 129 1.09 -0.79 -15.16
N VAL A 130 1.00 -1.88 -14.42
CA VAL A 130 -0.26 -2.40 -13.89
C VAL A 130 -0.46 -1.87 -12.48
N PHE A 131 -1.67 -1.39 -12.23
CA PHE A 131 -2.14 -0.89 -10.95
C PHE A 131 -3.37 -1.70 -10.53
N GLU A 132 -3.39 -2.20 -9.29
CA GLU A 132 -4.59 -2.82 -8.69
C GLU A 132 -4.92 -2.17 -7.34
N ASP A 133 -6.21 -2.02 -7.02
CA ASP A 133 -6.66 -1.76 -5.66
C ASP A 133 -7.13 -3.10 -5.07
N PRO A 134 -6.31 -3.82 -4.28
CA PRO A 134 -6.73 -5.08 -3.67
C PRO A 134 -7.63 -4.87 -2.43
N GLU A 135 -7.97 -3.63 -2.08
CA GLU A 135 -8.75 -3.23 -0.92
C GLU A 135 -8.18 -3.72 0.41
N SER A 136 -6.85 -3.83 0.52
CA SER A 136 -6.15 -4.40 1.67
C SER A 136 -5.41 -3.38 2.53
N GLY A 137 -5.52 -2.10 2.17
CA GLY A 137 -4.90 -0.98 2.85
C GLY A 137 -3.41 -1.22 3.00
N ALA A 138 -2.88 -1.10 4.21
CA ALA A 138 -1.44 -1.19 4.47
C ALA A 138 -0.74 -2.45 3.94
N LEU A 139 -1.46 -3.57 3.71
CA LEU A 139 -0.86 -4.77 3.10
C LEU A 139 -0.41 -4.53 1.65
N GLU A 140 -1.07 -3.62 0.92
CA GLU A 140 -0.66 -3.18 -0.43
C GLU A 140 0.76 -2.63 -0.41
N ALA A 141 0.99 -1.61 0.41
CA ALA A 141 2.27 -0.92 0.42
C ALA A 141 3.43 -1.84 0.81
N ILE A 142 3.15 -2.85 1.64
CA ILE A 142 4.16 -3.82 2.07
C ILE A 142 4.40 -4.90 1.03
N ARG A 143 3.37 -5.47 0.41
CA ARG A 143 3.55 -6.64 -0.48
C ARG A 143 3.94 -6.26 -1.91
N TYR A 144 3.73 -5.01 -2.31
CA TYR A 144 3.84 -4.55 -3.68
C TYR A 144 5.06 -3.64 -3.87
N LYS A 145 5.45 -3.41 -5.14
CA LYS A 145 6.59 -2.53 -5.47
C LYS A 145 6.35 -1.06 -5.09
N GLY A 146 5.09 -0.62 -5.02
CA GLY A 146 4.73 0.72 -4.58
C GLY A 146 3.24 1.02 -4.74
N THR A 147 2.80 2.14 -4.17
CA THR A 147 1.40 2.49 -4.00
C THR A 147 1.16 4.01 -4.02
N ILE A 148 -0.03 4.40 -4.47
CA ILE A 148 -0.59 5.76 -4.36
C ILE A 148 -1.84 5.72 -3.48
N TYR A 149 -1.79 6.37 -2.33
CA TYR A 149 -2.96 6.63 -1.50
C TYR A 149 -3.48 8.05 -1.72
N PHE A 150 -4.59 8.16 -2.45
CA PHE A 150 -5.33 9.41 -2.61
C PHE A 150 -5.97 9.87 -1.30
N LYS A 151 -6.20 8.94 -0.36
CA LYS A 151 -6.51 9.24 1.04
C LYS A 151 -5.73 8.30 1.94
N THR A 152 -5.17 8.83 3.02
CA THR A 152 -4.54 8.02 4.07
C THR A 152 -5.29 8.14 5.37
N SER A 153 -5.21 7.07 6.16
CA SER A 153 -5.54 7.07 7.58
C SER A 153 -4.25 6.94 8.39
N ASN A 154 -4.38 7.05 9.71
CA ASN A 154 -3.28 6.77 10.63
C ASN A 154 -2.75 5.31 10.51
N GLU A 155 -3.49 4.41 9.86
CA GLU A 155 -3.11 3.00 9.63
C GLU A 155 -1.85 2.89 8.74
N MET A 156 -1.58 3.91 7.91
CA MET A 156 -0.36 3.98 7.09
C MET A 156 0.92 4.31 7.87
N ALA A 157 0.80 4.67 9.15
CA ALA A 157 1.96 4.89 10.01
C ALA A 157 2.86 3.63 10.09
N ALA A 158 2.25 2.44 10.09
CA ALA A 158 3.01 1.19 10.10
C ALA A 158 3.81 0.99 8.81
N VAL A 159 3.21 1.32 7.67
CA VAL A 159 3.84 1.27 6.34
C VAL A 159 5.08 2.16 6.29
N PHE A 160 4.97 3.39 6.79
CA PHE A 160 6.09 4.32 6.84
C PHE A 160 7.31 3.74 7.56
N ALA A 161 7.11 3.20 8.77
CA ALA A 161 8.21 2.63 9.56
C ALA A 161 8.85 1.42 8.85
N ILE A 162 8.04 0.56 8.23
CA ILE A 162 8.55 -0.65 7.55
C ILE A 162 9.32 -0.29 6.27
N LEU A 163 8.73 0.53 5.39
CA LEU A 163 9.33 0.83 4.08
C LEU A 163 10.59 1.69 4.17
N ASN A 164 10.67 2.61 5.13
CA ASN A 164 11.89 3.38 5.34
C ASN A 164 13.06 2.49 5.76
N GLU A 165 12.83 1.50 6.63
CA GLU A 165 13.85 0.55 7.05
C GLU A 165 14.29 -0.42 5.94
N LEU A 166 13.46 -0.59 4.91
CA LEU A 166 13.83 -1.33 3.69
C LEU A 166 14.70 -0.52 2.72
N GLY A 167 14.89 0.78 2.99
CA GLY A 167 15.52 1.72 2.05
C GLY A 167 14.57 2.17 0.93
N GLY A 168 13.26 1.98 1.11
CA GLY A 168 12.23 2.52 0.24
C GLY A 168 12.08 4.04 0.41
N LYS A 169 11.07 4.59 -0.26
CA LYS A 169 10.75 6.01 -0.21
C LYS A 169 9.27 6.18 0.11
N VAL A 170 8.97 7.01 1.10
CA VAL A 170 7.61 7.34 1.54
C VAL A 170 7.48 8.87 1.65
N THR A 171 6.52 9.45 0.94
CA THR A 171 6.25 10.89 0.93
C THR A 171 4.76 11.16 0.97
N ASP A 172 4.40 12.42 1.20
CA ASP A 172 3.06 12.91 0.88
C ASP A 172 2.88 13.10 -0.65
N ALA A 173 1.68 13.57 -1.03
CA ALA A 173 1.32 13.92 -2.40
C ALA A 173 2.22 14.97 -3.08
N LYS A 174 2.90 15.82 -2.30
CA LYS A 174 3.78 16.89 -2.81
C LYS A 174 5.23 16.42 -2.93
N GLY A 175 5.54 15.20 -2.50
CA GLY A 175 6.89 14.65 -2.45
C GLY A 175 7.64 15.01 -1.16
N GLU A 176 6.97 15.62 -0.19
CA GLU A 176 7.56 16.00 1.09
C GLU A 176 7.57 14.82 2.08
N PRO A 177 8.43 14.84 3.12
CA PRO A 177 8.45 13.78 4.12
C PRO A 177 7.08 13.56 4.77
N TRP A 178 6.60 12.32 4.73
CA TRP A 178 5.32 11.95 5.35
C TRP A 178 5.43 11.92 6.88
N HIS A 179 4.38 12.38 7.57
CA HIS A 179 4.23 12.28 9.02
C HIS A 179 2.76 12.08 9.41
N LEU A 180 2.52 11.65 10.66
CA LEU A 180 1.17 11.41 11.16
C LEU A 180 0.28 12.67 11.02
N GLY A 181 -0.88 12.52 10.38
CA GLY A 181 -1.84 13.59 10.12
C GLY A 181 -1.83 14.12 8.68
N ILE A 182 -0.89 13.68 7.84
CA ILE A 182 -0.97 13.87 6.39
C ILE A 182 -1.96 12.87 5.79
N ASN A 183 -2.83 13.36 4.91
CA ASN A 183 -3.97 12.62 4.31
C ASN A 183 -3.67 11.99 2.94
N THR A 184 -2.42 12.03 2.47
CA THR A 184 -1.99 11.39 1.21
C THR A 184 -0.67 10.69 1.43
N LEU A 185 -0.39 9.63 0.67
CA LEU A 185 0.89 8.94 0.73
C LEU A 185 1.25 8.33 -0.61
N ILE A 186 2.49 8.52 -1.00
CA ILE A 186 3.11 7.81 -2.10
C ILE A 186 4.28 7.04 -1.52
N ALA A 187 4.27 5.72 -1.71
CA ALA A 187 5.33 4.86 -1.20
C ALA A 187 5.81 3.87 -2.25
N ALA A 188 7.11 3.59 -2.24
CA ALA A 188 7.69 2.56 -3.09
C ALA A 188 8.92 1.90 -2.48
N ARG A 189 9.24 0.71 -2.95
CA ARG A 189 10.44 -0.05 -2.58
C ARG A 189 11.73 0.60 -3.07
N THR A 190 11.65 1.40 -4.14
CA THR A 190 12.81 2.05 -4.75
C THR A 190 12.53 3.52 -5.04
N GLN A 191 13.60 4.34 -5.13
CA GLN A 191 13.47 5.74 -5.53
C GLN A 191 12.94 5.89 -6.97
N GLY A 192 13.29 4.97 -7.87
CA GLY A 192 12.82 5.01 -9.26
C GLY A 192 11.32 4.78 -9.38
N ASP A 193 10.81 3.76 -8.68
CA ASP A 193 9.37 3.48 -8.58
C ASP A 193 8.63 4.64 -7.93
N HIS A 194 9.18 5.24 -6.87
CA HIS A 194 8.60 6.42 -6.21
C HIS A 194 8.49 7.61 -7.17
N THR A 195 9.56 7.93 -7.91
CA THR A 195 9.55 9.01 -8.90
C THR A 195 8.51 8.77 -10.00
N TYR A 196 8.35 7.53 -10.45
CA TYR A 196 7.30 7.16 -11.39
C TYR A 196 5.90 7.41 -10.81
N LEU A 197 5.62 6.91 -9.60
CA LEU A 197 4.33 7.08 -8.93
C LEU A 197 3.99 8.55 -8.68
N GLN A 198 4.98 9.36 -8.26
CA GLN A 198 4.81 10.81 -8.13
C GLN A 198 4.45 11.46 -9.47
N GLY A 199 5.08 11.02 -10.56
CA GLY A 199 4.76 11.49 -11.91
C GLY A 199 3.34 11.12 -12.36
N VAL A 200 2.85 9.94 -11.98
CA VAL A 200 1.46 9.53 -12.20
C VAL A 200 0.52 10.42 -11.37
N TYR A 201 0.77 10.55 -10.06
CA TYR A 201 -0.03 11.37 -9.17
C TYR A 201 -0.15 12.83 -9.65
N ASN A 202 0.95 13.46 -10.07
CA ASN A 202 0.94 14.85 -10.52
C ASN A 202 0.07 15.09 -11.78
N LYS A 203 -0.14 14.07 -12.62
CA LYS A 203 -1.05 14.17 -13.77
C LYS A 203 -2.53 14.16 -13.37
N THR A 204 -2.83 13.86 -12.12
CA THR A 204 -4.19 13.78 -11.57
C THR A 204 -4.59 15.00 -10.75
N THR A 205 -3.70 15.98 -10.55
CA THR A 205 -3.95 17.16 -9.69
C THR A 205 -4.39 18.41 -10.44
N SER A 206 -4.79 18.27 -11.72
CA SER A 206 -5.17 19.39 -12.61
C SER A 206 -6.67 19.64 -12.66
#